data_AF-A0A945S4X3-F1
#
_entry.id   AF-A0A945S4X3-F1
#
_cell.length_a   1.000
_cell.length_b   1.000
_cell.length_c   1.000
_cell.angle_alpha   90.00
_cell.angle_beta   90.00
_cell.angle_gamma   90.00
#
_symmetry.space_group_name_H-M   'P 1'
#
loop_
_entity.id
_entity.type
_entity.pdbx_description
1 polymer ?
#
loop_
_entity_poly.entity_id
_entity_poly.type
_entity_poly.pdbx_seq_one_letter_code
_entity_poly.pdbx_strand_id
1 'polypeptide(L)'
;MKTHELGCIAVMVCGAVGLFCCVSAWGAERGAARGKVEAAKPRYVSKDHGAWKEKGRIVGIARKAPAFEVTILDSSKQKVKTVAAEALKDGRRAYEVWLAPGTYILFIKAEGYETVDLHDLEVKRGADLRIDLEFTKGD
;
A
#
# COMPACT_ATOMS: atom_id res chain seq x y z
N MET A 1 -27.99 34.38 37.71
CA MET A 1 -28.31 32.95 37.60
C MET A 1 -27.10 32.24 37.02
N LYS A 2 -26.57 31.26 37.77
CA LYS A 2 -25.68 30.12 37.41
C LYS A 2 -24.49 30.37 36.45
N THR A 3 -23.22 30.45 36.90
CA THR A 3 -22.36 29.38 37.50
C THR A 3 -21.90 28.41 36.41
N HIS A 4 -20.69 28.55 35.82
CA HIS A 4 -19.42 27.82 36.09
C HIS A 4 -18.95 27.17 34.74
N GLU A 5 -17.68 26.95 34.37
CA GLU A 5 -16.46 26.67 35.14
C GLU A 5 -15.20 26.76 34.23
N LEU A 6 -14.13 27.37 34.79
CA LEU A 6 -12.72 26.90 34.87
C LEU A 6 -12.06 26.24 33.64
N GLY A 7 -10.84 26.57 33.21
CA GLY A 7 -9.79 27.39 33.79
C GLY A 7 -8.51 27.13 32.99
N CYS A 8 -8.02 28.14 32.26
CA CYS A 8 -6.67 28.15 31.70
C CYS A 8 -5.71 28.55 32.82
N ILE A 9 -5.01 27.58 33.40
CA ILE A 9 -3.87 27.86 34.27
C ILE A 9 -2.61 27.52 33.48
N ALA A 10 -2.03 28.58 32.92
CA ALA A 10 -0.63 28.62 32.53
C ALA A 10 0.22 28.65 33.80
N VAL A 11 1.11 27.67 33.97
CA VAL A 11 2.27 27.80 34.85
C VAL A 11 3.50 27.43 34.06
N MET A 12 4.12 28.48 33.53
CA MET A 12 5.50 28.55 33.12
C MET A 12 6.36 28.54 34.38
N VAL A 13 7.20 27.52 34.56
CA VAL A 13 8.37 27.60 35.45
C VAL A 13 9.60 27.40 34.60
N CYS A 14 10.25 28.53 34.34
CA CYS A 14 11.56 28.65 33.72
C CYS A 14 12.61 28.31 34.78
N GLY A 15 13.23 27.14 34.67
CA GLY A 15 14.37 26.73 35.50
C GLY A 15 15.63 26.71 34.64
N ALA A 16 16.36 27.83 34.63
CA ALA A 16 17.62 27.99 33.94
C ALA A 16 18.77 27.38 34.75
N VAL A 17 19.37 26.28 34.28
CA VAL A 17 20.80 25.96 34.49
C VAL A 17 21.25 25.01 33.38
N GLY A 18 22.33 25.34 32.68
CA GLY A 18 23.21 24.31 32.12
C GLY A 18 23.38 24.31 30.60
N LEU A 19 24.44 25.00 30.18
CA LEU A 19 25.53 24.42 29.37
C LEU A 19 25.18 23.85 27.97
N PHE A 20 25.55 24.65 26.96
CA PHE A 20 26.20 24.26 25.72
C PHE A 20 26.37 22.75 25.42
N CYS A 21 25.53 22.23 24.53
CA CYS A 21 25.87 21.30 23.45
C CYS A 21 24.80 21.52 22.38
N CYS A 22 25.10 22.27 21.32
CA CYS A 22 25.56 21.75 20.03
C CYS A 22 24.62 20.71 19.41
N VAL A 23 24.43 20.87 18.09
CA VAL A 23 23.79 19.94 17.15
C VAL A 23 22.26 20.04 17.05
N SER A 24 21.85 20.89 16.11
CA SER A 24 21.10 20.49 14.93
C SER A 24 20.64 19.02 14.92
N ALA A 25 19.53 18.71 15.58
CA ALA A 25 18.73 17.56 15.20
C ALA A 25 17.86 17.94 13.99
N TRP A 26 18.56 18.28 12.90
CA TRP A 26 18.05 18.18 11.54
C TRP A 26 17.81 16.69 11.30
N GLY A 27 16.70 16.18 11.83
CA GLY A 27 16.13 14.91 11.44
C GLY A 27 15.52 15.06 10.05
N ALA A 28 16.34 15.42 9.07
CA ALA A 28 16.13 14.89 7.75
C ALA A 28 16.19 13.38 7.97
N GLU A 29 15.03 12.75 8.06
CA GLU A 29 14.86 11.42 7.50
C GLU A 29 15.60 11.50 6.17
N ARG A 30 16.84 10.98 6.15
CA ARG A 30 17.45 10.54 4.92
C ARG A 30 16.43 9.54 4.45
N GLY A 31 15.51 9.99 3.60
CA GLY A 31 14.69 9.11 2.80
C GLY A 31 15.71 8.29 2.05
N ALA A 32 16.09 7.14 2.64
CA ALA A 32 16.84 6.12 1.94
C ALA A 32 16.12 6.01 0.61
N ALA A 33 16.82 6.25 -0.49
CA ALA A 33 16.22 6.33 -1.81
C ALA A 33 15.40 5.06 -2.00
N ARG A 34 14.09 5.17 -1.76
CA ARG A 34 13.21 4.00 -1.78
C ARG A 34 13.12 3.62 -3.24
N GLY A 35 13.22 2.33 -3.52
CA GLY A 35 12.96 1.85 -4.86
C GLY A 35 11.56 2.25 -5.30
N LYS A 36 11.41 2.52 -6.59
CA LYS A 36 10.13 2.86 -7.19
C LYS A 36 9.38 1.59 -7.57
N VAL A 37 8.06 1.63 -7.44
CA VAL A 37 7.16 0.58 -7.91
C VAL A 37 6.25 1.19 -8.95
N GLU A 38 6.28 0.64 -10.16
CA GLU A 38 5.43 1.10 -11.26
C GLU A 38 4.38 0.03 -11.56
N ALA A 39 3.12 0.43 -11.56
CA ALA A 39 2.02 -0.44 -11.95
C ALA A 39 1.69 -0.24 -13.44
N ALA A 40 1.67 -1.35 -14.19
CA ALA A 40 1.19 -1.33 -15.56
C ALA A 40 -0.32 -1.01 -15.61
N LYS A 41 -0.76 -0.49 -16.76
CA LYS A 41 -2.18 -0.23 -17.00
C LYS A 41 -3.01 -1.50 -16.78
N PRO A 42 -4.10 -1.46 -16.00
CA PRO A 42 -4.96 -2.62 -15.79
C PRO A 42 -5.53 -3.16 -17.10
N ARG A 43 -5.51 -4.49 -17.27
CA ARG A 43 -6.04 -5.17 -18.46
C ARG A 43 -7.08 -6.19 -18.07
N TYR A 44 -8.23 -6.13 -18.72
CA TYR A 44 -9.31 -7.08 -18.52
C TYR A 44 -9.21 -8.23 -19.52
N VAL A 45 -9.20 -9.46 -19.02
CA VAL A 45 -9.23 -10.67 -19.84
C VAL A 45 -10.47 -11.46 -19.48
N SER A 46 -11.46 -11.44 -20.36
CA SER A 46 -12.71 -12.21 -20.18
C SER A 46 -12.44 -13.71 -20.20
N LYS A 47 -13.10 -14.45 -19.30
CA LYS A 47 -13.05 -15.89 -19.15
C LYS A 47 -14.46 -16.46 -19.21
N ASP A 48 -14.70 -17.35 -20.15
CA ASP A 48 -16.01 -17.97 -20.37
C ASP A 48 -16.23 -19.27 -19.54
N HIS A 49 -15.28 -19.63 -18.68
CA HIS A 49 -15.33 -20.89 -17.96
C HIS A 49 -16.25 -20.82 -16.73
N GLY A 50 -16.99 -21.90 -16.44
CA GLY A 50 -18.01 -21.94 -15.38
C GLY A 50 -17.53 -21.51 -13.98
N ALA A 51 -16.26 -21.77 -13.66
CA ALA A 51 -15.60 -21.35 -12.41
C ALA A 51 -15.51 -19.81 -12.22
N TRP A 52 -15.78 -19.04 -13.26
CA TRP A 52 -15.64 -17.57 -13.28
C TRP A 52 -16.97 -16.83 -13.22
N LYS A 53 -18.11 -17.53 -13.22
CA LYS A 53 -19.43 -16.90 -13.34
C LYS A 53 -19.78 -15.98 -12.16
N GLU A 54 -19.21 -16.26 -10.98
CA GLU A 54 -19.57 -15.59 -9.73
C GLU A 54 -18.45 -14.73 -9.14
N LYS A 55 -17.24 -14.81 -9.71
CA LYS A 55 -16.04 -14.16 -9.17
C LYS A 55 -15.23 -13.50 -10.27
N GLY A 56 -14.48 -12.47 -9.88
CA GLY A 56 -13.38 -11.96 -10.66
C GLY A 56 -12.06 -12.32 -9.99
N ARG A 57 -10.97 -12.14 -10.73
CA ARG A 57 -9.64 -12.42 -10.22
C ARG A 57 -8.72 -11.26 -10.53
N ILE A 58 -7.98 -10.78 -9.53
CA ILE A 58 -6.88 -9.85 -9.76
C ILE A 58 -5.61 -10.70 -9.82
N VAL A 59 -4.86 -10.53 -10.89
CA VAL A 59 -3.63 -11.28 -11.13
C VAL A 59 -2.55 -10.35 -11.65
N GLY A 60 -1.31 -10.60 -11.27
CA GLY A 60 -0.20 -9.77 -11.70
C GLY A 60 1.14 -10.48 -11.63
N ILE A 61 2.04 -10.12 -12.53
CA ILE A 61 3.43 -10.52 -12.46
C ILE A 61 4.26 -9.28 -12.14
N ALA A 62 5.05 -9.38 -11.08
CA ALA A 62 6.02 -8.40 -10.67
C ALA A 62 7.42 -8.76 -11.17
N ARG A 63 8.07 -7.81 -11.83
CA ARG A 63 9.45 -7.93 -12.34
C ARG A 63 10.43 -7.26 -11.38
N LYS A 64 11.62 -7.85 -11.24
CA LYS A 64 12.70 -7.37 -10.35
C LYS A 64 12.25 -7.16 -8.89
N ALA A 65 11.18 -7.85 -8.48
CA ALA A 65 10.50 -7.59 -7.23
C ALA A 65 11.14 -8.38 -6.06
N PRO A 66 11.38 -7.74 -4.91
CA PRO A 66 11.70 -8.43 -3.67
C PRO A 66 10.43 -9.12 -3.12
N ALA A 67 10.47 -9.61 -1.88
CA ALA A 67 9.24 -10.01 -1.20
C ALA A 67 8.33 -8.81 -1.01
N PHE A 68 7.07 -8.97 -1.42
CA PHE A 68 6.05 -7.95 -1.27
C PHE A 68 4.71 -8.59 -0.95
N GLU A 69 3.86 -7.78 -0.33
CA GLU A 69 2.50 -8.13 0.01
C GLU A 69 1.55 -7.22 -0.75
N VAL A 70 0.45 -7.80 -1.21
CA VAL A 70 -0.66 -7.08 -1.82
C VAL A 70 -1.83 -7.14 -0.86
N THR A 71 -2.22 -5.99 -0.35
CA THR A 71 -3.40 -5.82 0.47
C THR A 71 -4.52 -5.23 -0.37
N ILE A 72 -5.67 -5.87 -0.38
CA ILE A 72 -6.86 -5.45 -1.09
C ILE A 72 -7.78 -4.80 -0.07
N LEU A 73 -8.14 -3.56 -0.34
CA LEU A 73 -9.11 -2.80 0.42
C LEU A 73 -10.38 -2.63 -0.40
N ASP A 74 -11.53 -2.50 0.26
CA ASP A 74 -12.77 -2.06 -0.38
C ASP A 74 -12.78 -0.53 -0.59
N SER A 75 -13.85 -0.01 -1.20
CA SER A 75 -14.07 1.43 -1.36
C SER A 75 -14.12 2.21 -0.04
N SER A 76 -14.44 1.53 1.07
CA SER A 76 -14.46 2.08 2.43
C SER A 76 -13.07 1.99 3.11
N LYS A 77 -12.03 1.58 2.37
CA LYS A 77 -10.65 1.36 2.84
C LYS A 77 -10.55 0.28 3.91
N GLN A 78 -11.55 -0.59 4.04
CA GLN A 78 -11.47 -1.75 4.92
C GLN A 78 -10.71 -2.87 4.24
N LYS A 79 -9.86 -3.54 5.01
CA LYS A 79 -9.07 -4.66 4.51
C LYS A 79 -9.96 -5.85 4.20
N VAL A 80 -10.05 -6.20 2.92
CA VAL A 80 -10.78 -7.37 2.42
C VAL A 80 -9.90 -8.60 2.49
N LYS A 81 -8.66 -8.49 1.97
CA LYS A 81 -7.73 -9.63 1.89
C LYS A 81 -6.29 -9.16 1.76
N THR A 82 -5.35 -9.94 2.25
CA THR A 82 -3.92 -9.74 2.00
C THR A 82 -3.34 -11.03 1.45
N VAL A 83 -2.50 -10.92 0.42
CA VAL A 83 -1.78 -12.04 -0.19
C VAL A 83 -0.32 -11.68 -0.35
N ALA A 84 0.57 -12.63 -0.02
CA ALA A 84 1.98 -12.51 -0.32
C ALA A 84 2.24 -12.93 -1.78
N ALA A 85 3.18 -12.26 -2.45
CA ALA A 85 3.56 -12.64 -3.80
C ALA A 85 4.42 -13.92 -3.80
N GLU A 86 4.05 -14.88 -4.64
CA GLU A 86 4.75 -16.15 -4.80
C GLU A 86 5.94 -15.99 -5.76
N ALA A 87 7.07 -16.59 -5.42
CA ALA A 87 8.26 -16.57 -6.27
C ALA A 87 8.12 -17.53 -7.46
N LEU A 88 8.43 -17.03 -8.66
CA LEU A 88 8.51 -17.81 -9.89
C LEU A 88 9.98 -18.21 -10.15
N LYS A 89 10.16 -19.27 -10.95
CA LYS A 89 11.48 -19.84 -11.28
C LYS A 89 12.44 -18.84 -11.94
N ASP A 90 11.93 -17.78 -12.57
CA ASP A 90 12.73 -16.78 -13.31
C ASP A 90 13.08 -15.52 -12.48
N GLY A 91 12.99 -15.57 -11.14
CA GLY A 91 13.22 -14.40 -10.28
C GLY A 91 12.12 -13.33 -10.37
N ARG A 92 11.02 -13.64 -11.04
CA ARG A 92 9.77 -12.87 -11.03
C ARG A 92 8.92 -13.31 -9.84
N ARG A 93 7.90 -12.52 -9.49
CA ARG A 93 6.90 -12.95 -8.50
C ARG A 93 5.50 -12.75 -9.06
N ALA A 94 4.60 -13.66 -8.76
CA ALA A 94 3.20 -13.52 -9.13
C ALA A 94 2.33 -13.36 -7.89
N TYR A 95 1.22 -12.66 -8.04
CA TYR A 95 0.17 -12.63 -7.05
C TYR A 95 -1.16 -12.91 -7.74
N GLU A 96 -2.02 -13.64 -7.04
CA GLU A 96 -3.34 -14.00 -7.51
C GLU A 96 -4.33 -13.88 -6.35
N VAL A 97 -5.45 -13.20 -6.59
CA VAL A 97 -6.52 -13.07 -5.60
C VAL A 97 -7.89 -13.15 -6.27
N TRP A 98 -8.71 -14.06 -5.76
CA TRP A 98 -10.11 -14.21 -6.15
C TRP A 98 -10.99 -13.34 -5.25
N LEU A 99 -11.84 -12.53 -5.87
CA LEU A 99 -12.71 -11.57 -5.20
C LEU A 99 -14.11 -11.62 -5.81
N ALA A 100 -15.09 -11.18 -5.02
CA ALA A 100 -16.41 -10.87 -5.57
C ALA A 100 -16.29 -9.69 -6.55
N PRO A 101 -17.23 -9.56 -7.51
CA PRO A 101 -17.28 -8.39 -8.36
C PRO A 101 -17.53 -7.12 -7.53
N GLY A 102 -16.80 -6.05 -7.83
CA GLY A 102 -16.87 -4.80 -7.07
C GLY A 102 -15.65 -3.90 -7.31
N THR A 103 -15.65 -2.73 -6.70
CA THR A 103 -14.53 -1.78 -6.79
C THR A 103 -13.62 -1.92 -5.58
N TYR A 104 -12.33 -2.02 -5.84
CA TYR A 104 -11.32 -2.24 -4.82
C TYR A 104 -10.15 -1.27 -4.96
N ILE A 105 -9.37 -1.18 -3.89
CA ILE A 105 -8.09 -0.49 -3.85
C ILE A 105 -7.01 -1.55 -3.63
N LEU A 106 -5.99 -1.58 -4.49
CA LEU A 106 -4.81 -2.43 -4.28
C LEU A 106 -3.73 -1.63 -3.59
N PHE A 107 -3.21 -2.16 -2.50
CA PHE A 107 -2.12 -1.59 -1.73
C PHE A 107 -0.92 -2.54 -1.77
N ILE A 108 0.15 -2.10 -2.42
CA ILE A 108 1.38 -2.87 -2.60
C ILE A 108 2.43 -2.35 -1.62
N LYS A 109 2.96 -3.25 -0.79
CA LYS A 109 4.02 -2.94 0.16
C LYS A 109 5.19 -3.90 -0.04
N ALA A 110 6.38 -3.34 -0.23
CA ALA A 110 7.63 -4.09 -0.32
C ALA A 110 8.72 -3.37 0.49
N GLU A 111 9.60 -4.14 1.13
CA GLU A 111 10.68 -3.58 1.92
C GLU A 111 11.71 -2.86 1.03
N GLY A 112 12.08 -1.63 1.40
CA GLY A 112 13.02 -0.82 0.65
C GLY A 112 12.45 -0.14 -0.60
N TYR A 113 11.13 -0.23 -0.82
CA TYR A 113 10.43 0.42 -1.93
C TYR A 113 9.34 1.36 -1.43
N GLU A 114 8.93 2.28 -2.31
CA GLU A 114 7.74 3.11 -2.11
C GLU A 114 6.49 2.24 -2.11
N THR A 115 5.58 2.59 -1.21
CA THR A 115 4.25 1.99 -1.16
C THR A 115 3.43 2.53 -2.32
N VAL A 116 2.69 1.65 -3.00
CA VAL A 116 1.80 2.05 -4.09
C VAL A 116 0.38 1.66 -3.78
N ASP A 117 -0.54 2.60 -3.95
CA ASP A 117 -1.97 2.39 -3.91
C ASP A 117 -2.60 2.63 -5.30
N LEU A 118 -3.36 1.65 -5.75
CA LEU A 118 -4.12 1.69 -7.00
C LEU A 118 -5.61 1.74 -6.67
N HIS A 119 -6.25 2.85 -6.98
CA HIS A 119 -7.68 3.06 -6.73
C HIS A 119 -8.53 2.65 -7.92
N ASP A 120 -9.84 2.61 -7.69
CA ASP A 120 -10.86 2.44 -8.73
C ASP A 120 -10.68 1.17 -9.57
N LEU A 121 -10.15 0.10 -8.95
CA LEU A 121 -10.00 -1.19 -9.60
C LEU A 121 -11.33 -1.94 -9.60
N GLU A 122 -12.04 -1.84 -10.71
CA GLU A 122 -13.28 -2.59 -10.91
C GLU A 122 -12.96 -4.06 -11.22
N VAL A 123 -13.32 -4.96 -10.33
CA VAL A 123 -13.27 -6.40 -10.55
C VAL A 123 -14.60 -6.84 -11.14
N LYS A 124 -14.56 -7.39 -12.36
CA LYS A 124 -15.73 -7.90 -13.07
C LYS A 124 -15.86 -9.40 -12.87
N ARG A 125 -17.11 -9.87 -12.76
CA ARG A 125 -17.39 -11.31 -12.88
C ARG A 125 -16.91 -11.83 -14.22
N GLY A 126 -16.43 -13.06 -14.27
CA GLY A 126 -16.01 -13.63 -15.56
C GLY A 126 -14.75 -13.00 -16.13
N ALA A 127 -13.98 -12.25 -15.34
CA ALA A 127 -12.81 -11.54 -15.86
C ALA A 127 -11.60 -11.63 -14.93
N ASP A 128 -10.46 -11.76 -15.57
CA ASP A 128 -9.14 -11.50 -15.00
C ASP A 128 -8.83 -10.01 -15.12
N LEU A 129 -8.63 -9.34 -13.98
CA LEU A 129 -8.01 -8.02 -13.90
C LEU A 129 -6.50 -8.21 -13.76
N ARG A 130 -5.78 -8.03 -14.87
CA ARG A 130 -4.34 -8.18 -14.91
C ARG A 130 -3.64 -6.85 -14.66
N ILE A 131 -2.78 -6.82 -13.65
CA ILE A 131 -1.94 -5.66 -13.30
C ILE A 131 -0.52 -6.17 -13.10
N ASP A 132 0.36 -5.92 -14.05
CA ASP A 132 1.77 -6.27 -13.89
C ASP A 132 2.50 -5.14 -13.14
N LEU A 133 3.51 -5.49 -12.34
CA LEU A 133 4.28 -4.53 -11.53
C LEU A 133 5.75 -4.55 -11.96
N GLU A 134 6.42 -3.41 -11.90
CA GLU A 134 7.85 -3.30 -12.10
C GLU A 134 8.50 -2.60 -10.92
N PHE A 135 9.54 -3.23 -10.37
CA PHE A 135 10.30 -2.70 -9.23
C PHE A 135 11.65 -2.19 -9.74
N THR A 136 11.95 -0.94 -9.41
CA THR A 136 13.20 -0.27 -9.76
C THR A 136 13.90 0.16 -8.47
N LYS A 137 15.11 -0.33 -8.22
CA LYS A 137 15.87 0.05 -7.01
C LYS A 137 16.15 1.56 -7.02
N GLY A 138 16.11 2.18 -5.84
CA GLY A 138 16.63 3.52 -5.64
C GLY A 138 18.15 3.49 -5.64
N ASP A 139 18.76 4.54 -6.17
CA ASP A 139 20.22 4.74 -6.23
C ASP A 139 20.78 5.17 -4.87
#